data_AF-A0A950UEI7-F1
#
_entry.id   AF-A0A950UEI7-F1
#
_cell.length_a   1.000
_cell.length_b   1.000
_cell.length_c   1.000
_cell.angle_alpha   90.00
_cell.angle_beta   90.00
_cell.angle_gamma   90.00
#
_symmetry.space_group_name_H-M   'P 1'
#
loop_
_entity.id
_entity.type
_entity.pdbx_description
1 polymer ?
#
loop_
_entity_poly.entity_id
_entity_poly.type
_entity_poly.pdbx_seq_one_letter_code
_entity_poly.pdbx_strand_id
1 'polypeptide(L)'
;MAIRPSDRARLARLAGPRLWDRRHEVQHRVALRERVRFCMLVAMLLEIESIDPEATSVARTLREARAELTAIPDTPELEEADDDYLAREDPSWIDDWQPKPRYRPPPRVEKTARGEIDRLIGRYRTDCKDMDITKHSVFDLFAWCLSKHGASYAEAAPECAKAAKDLLLELDLLPEEMTADDLERSILFLHDQ
;
A
#
# COMPACT_ATOMS: atom_id res chain seq x y z
N MET A 1 22.40 -36.78 -15.90
CA MET A 1 21.08 -37.26 -16.36
C MET A 1 20.15 -36.06 -16.50
N ALA A 2 19.54 -35.86 -17.66
CA ALA A 2 18.55 -34.79 -17.84
C ALA A 2 17.22 -35.17 -17.17
N ILE A 3 16.64 -34.24 -16.39
CA ILE A 3 15.32 -34.42 -15.76
C ILE A 3 14.27 -34.52 -16.88
N ARG A 4 13.42 -35.55 -16.83
CA ARG A 4 12.36 -35.71 -17.83
C ARG A 4 11.28 -34.64 -17.62
N PRO A 5 10.61 -34.16 -18.68
CA PRO A 5 9.51 -33.19 -18.57
C PRO A 5 8.40 -33.62 -17.60
N SER A 6 8.09 -34.92 -17.52
CA SER A 6 7.13 -35.48 -16.56
C SER A 6 7.57 -35.34 -15.11
N ASP A 7 8.86 -35.52 -14.85
CA ASP A 7 9.44 -35.42 -13.50
C ASP A 7 9.48 -33.95 -13.07
N ARG A 8 9.79 -33.03 -13.99
CA ARG A 8 9.70 -31.58 -13.77
C ARG A 8 8.27 -31.15 -13.42
N ALA A 9 7.27 -31.61 -14.17
CA ALA A 9 5.87 -31.29 -13.91
C ALA A 9 5.37 -31.85 -12.57
N ARG A 10 5.82 -33.06 -12.20
CA ARG A 10 5.51 -33.67 -10.90
C ARG A 10 6.14 -32.90 -9.74
N LEU A 11 7.41 -32.50 -9.87
CA LEU A 11 8.11 -31.68 -8.88
C LEU A 11 7.43 -30.31 -8.71
N ALA A 12 7.02 -29.66 -9.80
CA ALA A 12 6.29 -28.40 -9.75
C ALA A 12 4.97 -28.51 -8.97
N ARG A 13 4.18 -29.58 -9.20
CA ARG A 13 2.93 -29.79 -8.44
C ARG A 13 3.14 -30.04 -6.95
N LEU A 14 4.25 -30.70 -6.58
CA LEU A 14 4.57 -30.98 -5.18
C LEU A 14 5.13 -29.75 -4.45
N ALA A 15 5.90 -28.92 -5.15
CA ALA A 15 6.48 -27.70 -4.59
C ALA A 15 5.51 -26.51 -4.58
N GLY A 16 4.57 -26.49 -5.53
CA GLY A 16 3.64 -25.38 -5.79
C GLY A 16 2.94 -24.79 -4.56
N PRO A 17 2.21 -25.59 -3.77
CA PRO A 17 1.52 -25.09 -2.57
C PRO A 17 2.45 -24.37 -1.60
N ARG A 18 3.65 -24.92 -1.33
CA ARG A 18 4.62 -24.30 -0.41
C ARG A 18 5.18 -22.98 -0.95
N LEU A 19 5.37 -22.90 -2.26
CA LEU A 19 5.81 -21.66 -2.91
C LEU A 19 4.73 -20.58 -2.88
N TRP A 20 3.47 -21.00 -3.01
CA TRP A 20 2.30 -20.15 -2.92
C TRP A 20 2.10 -19.61 -1.50
N ASP A 21 2.21 -20.46 -0.48
CA ASP A 21 2.13 -20.06 0.92
C ASP A 21 3.22 -19.04 1.26
N ARG A 22 4.47 -19.32 0.85
CA ARG A 22 5.58 -18.38 1.02
C ARG A 22 5.33 -17.04 0.33
N ARG A 23 4.78 -17.05 -0.89
CA ARG A 23 4.41 -15.82 -1.60
C ARG A 23 3.37 -15.02 -0.82
N HIS A 24 2.32 -15.68 -0.33
CA HIS A 24 1.28 -15.03 0.46
C HIS A 24 1.82 -14.42 1.75
N GLU A 25 2.73 -15.11 2.44
CA GLU A 25 3.37 -14.58 3.65
C GLU A 25 4.17 -13.30 3.35
N VAL A 26 4.98 -13.30 2.29
CA VAL A 26 5.74 -12.11 1.85
C VAL A 26 4.80 -10.98 1.49
N GLN A 27 3.81 -11.25 0.63
CA GLN A 27 2.83 -10.24 0.20
C GLN A 27 2.02 -9.67 1.37
N HIS A 28 1.67 -10.52 2.34
CA HIS A 28 0.93 -10.10 3.52
C HIS A 28 1.77 -9.17 4.41
N ARG A 29 3.03 -9.52 4.69
CA ARG A 29 3.94 -8.66 5.46
C ARG A 29 4.16 -7.31 4.78
N VAL A 30 4.46 -7.32 3.49
CA VAL A 30 4.66 -6.09 2.70
C VAL A 30 3.41 -5.21 2.73
N ALA A 31 2.23 -5.80 2.49
CA ALA A 31 0.96 -5.08 2.55
C ALA A 31 0.65 -4.51 3.96
N LEU A 32 1.05 -5.20 5.04
CA LEU A 32 0.92 -4.68 6.40
C LEU A 32 1.82 -3.47 6.64
N ARG A 33 3.10 -3.54 6.25
CA ARG A 33 4.05 -2.41 6.35
C ARG A 33 3.54 -1.21 5.55
N GLU A 34 3.10 -1.43 4.31
CA GLU A 34 2.50 -0.39 3.47
C GLU A 34 1.23 0.21 4.08
N ARG A 35 0.36 -0.63 4.67
CA ARG A 35 -0.86 -0.15 5.34
C ARG A 35 -0.55 0.72 6.55
N VAL A 36 0.46 0.37 7.35
CA VAL A 36 0.92 1.19 8.48
C VAL A 36 1.43 2.52 7.96
N ARG A 37 2.37 2.51 7.00
CA ARG A 37 2.94 3.73 6.41
C ARG A 37 1.86 4.63 5.80
N PHE A 38 0.91 4.05 5.06
CA PHE A 38 -0.21 4.79 4.47
C PHE A 38 -1.11 5.42 5.54
N CYS A 39 -1.45 4.71 6.61
CA CYS A 39 -2.26 5.29 7.69
C CYS A 39 -1.53 6.42 8.42
N MET A 40 -0.21 6.31 8.62
CA MET A 40 0.61 7.39 9.18
C MET A 40 0.63 8.61 8.28
N LEU A 41 0.78 8.43 6.96
CA LEU A 41 0.67 9.52 5.99
C LEU A 41 -0.69 10.24 6.08
N VAL A 42 -1.79 9.50 6.11
CA VAL A 42 -3.12 10.12 6.22
C VAL A 42 -3.30 10.83 7.55
N ALA A 43 -2.78 10.29 8.66
CA ALA A 43 -2.82 10.97 9.95
C ALA A 43 -2.11 12.33 9.90
N MET A 44 -0.90 12.41 9.33
CA MET A 44 -0.20 13.68 9.16
C MET A 44 -0.97 14.67 8.29
N LEU A 45 -1.58 14.19 7.20
CA LEU A 45 -2.38 15.05 6.32
C LEU A 45 -3.65 15.56 7.00
N LEU A 46 -4.24 14.79 7.91
CA LEU A 46 -5.35 15.26 8.74
C LEU A 46 -4.88 16.34 9.74
N GLU A 47 -3.71 16.17 10.35
CA GLU A 47 -3.13 17.16 11.26
C GLU A 47 -2.81 18.50 10.56
N ILE A 48 -2.29 18.45 9.33
CA ILE A 48 -2.08 19.65 8.48
C ILE A 48 -3.40 20.41 8.28
N GLU A 49 -4.49 19.68 8.10
CA GLU A 49 -5.85 20.23 8.02
C GLU A 49 -6.49 20.53 9.39
N SER A 50 -5.70 20.52 10.47
CA SER A 50 -6.12 20.75 11.86
C SER A 50 -7.22 19.81 12.36
N ILE A 51 -7.26 18.58 11.83
CA ILE A 51 -8.16 17.51 12.25
C ILE A 51 -7.40 16.52 13.13
N ASP A 52 -7.95 16.22 14.29
CA ASP A 52 -7.43 15.18 15.17
C ASP A 52 -7.56 13.78 14.53
N PRO A 53 -6.45 13.09 14.19
CA PRO A 53 -6.49 11.77 13.56
C PRO A 53 -7.14 10.71 14.46
N GLU A 54 -7.07 10.86 15.78
CA GLU A 54 -7.66 9.93 16.76
C GLU A 54 -9.18 9.88 16.68
N ALA A 55 -9.81 10.95 16.19
CA ALA A 55 -11.26 11.01 15.98
C ALA A 55 -11.72 10.29 14.70
N THR A 56 -10.81 9.74 13.89
CA THR A 56 -11.11 9.18 12.56
C THR A 56 -10.92 7.66 12.48
N SER A 57 -11.32 7.07 11.36
CA SER A 57 -11.08 5.64 11.08
C SER A 57 -9.60 5.29 10.95
N VAL A 58 -8.72 6.28 10.73
CA VAL A 58 -7.26 6.10 10.59
C VAL A 58 -6.67 5.54 11.86
N ALA A 59 -6.99 6.10 13.02
CA ALA A 59 -6.42 5.67 14.29
C ALA A 59 -6.77 4.23 14.65
N ARG A 60 -8.00 3.79 14.38
CA ARG A 60 -8.39 2.39 14.56
C ARG A 60 -7.61 1.49 13.60
N THR A 61 -7.55 1.86 12.31
CA THR A 61 -6.88 1.07 11.28
C THR A 61 -5.38 0.96 11.53
N LEU A 62 -4.73 2.04 11.97
CA LEU A 62 -3.32 2.08 12.31
C LEU A 62 -3.02 1.19 13.51
N ARG A 63 -3.85 1.23 14.56
CA ARG A 63 -3.69 0.35 15.73
C ARG A 63 -3.84 -1.12 15.38
N GLU A 64 -4.84 -1.47 14.57
CA GLU A 64 -5.05 -2.85 14.09
C GLU A 64 -3.84 -3.34 13.28
N ALA A 65 -3.38 -2.56 12.29
CA ALA A 65 -2.25 -2.93 11.45
C ALA A 65 -0.93 -3.01 12.23
N ARG A 66 -0.67 -2.08 13.17
CA ARG A 66 0.50 -2.13 14.04
C ARG A 66 0.47 -3.35 14.96
N ALA A 67 -0.67 -3.66 15.56
CA ALA A 67 -0.79 -4.84 16.42
C ALA A 67 -0.52 -6.15 15.65
N GLU A 68 -1.00 -6.23 14.42
CA GLU A 68 -0.75 -7.37 13.53
C GLU A 68 0.73 -7.46 13.13
N LEU A 69 1.35 -6.32 12.79
CA LEU A 69 2.77 -6.27 12.44
C LEU A 69 3.66 -6.65 13.64
N THR A 70 3.36 -6.16 14.84
CA THR A 70 4.09 -6.50 16.08
C THR A 70 3.98 -7.98 16.45
N ALA A 71 2.91 -8.66 16.02
CA ALA A 71 2.76 -10.11 16.22
C ALA A 71 3.70 -10.94 15.33
N ILE A 72 4.23 -10.32 14.27
CA ILE A 72 5.24 -10.90 13.38
C ILE A 72 6.61 -10.40 13.86
N PRO A 73 7.64 -11.26 13.94
CA PRO A 73 9.00 -10.82 14.21
C PRO A 73 9.55 -10.07 12.98
N ASP A 74 9.15 -8.81 12.84
CA ASP A 74 9.47 -7.96 11.70
C ASP A 74 10.84 -7.32 11.91
N THR A 75 11.88 -7.95 11.35
CA THR A 75 13.26 -7.45 11.44
C THR A 75 13.69 -6.79 10.13
N PRO A 76 14.67 -5.87 10.15
CA PRO A 76 15.19 -5.26 8.92
C PRO A 76 15.71 -6.29 7.91
N GLU A 77 16.30 -7.40 8.37
CA GLU A 77 16.77 -8.48 7.50
C GLU A 77 15.60 -9.22 6.82
N LEU A 78 14.44 -9.31 7.49
CA LEU A 78 13.24 -9.88 6.91
C LEU A 78 12.62 -8.95 5.87
N GLU A 79 12.66 -7.63 6.10
CA GLU A 79 12.24 -6.63 5.12
C GLU A 79 13.12 -6.69 3.86
N GLU A 80 14.45 -6.72 4.01
CA GLU A 80 15.39 -6.87 2.88
C GLU A 80 15.13 -8.17 2.11
N ALA A 81 14.89 -9.28 2.82
CA ALA A 81 14.58 -10.56 2.19
C ALA A 81 13.23 -10.58 1.44
N ASP A 82 12.24 -9.82 1.93
CA ASP A 82 10.95 -9.64 1.27
C ASP A 82 11.11 -8.77 0.01
N ASP A 83 11.86 -7.67 0.09
CA ASP A 83 12.21 -6.79 -1.04
C ASP A 83 12.95 -7.58 -2.13
N ASP A 84 13.98 -8.36 -1.75
CA ASP A 84 14.71 -9.27 -2.65
C ASP A 84 13.79 -10.32 -3.29
N TYR A 85 12.81 -10.82 -2.54
CA TYR A 85 11.84 -11.79 -3.06
C TYR A 85 10.97 -11.16 -4.13
N LEU A 86 10.50 -9.92 -3.93
CA LEU A 86 9.68 -9.19 -4.88
C LEU A 86 10.46 -8.68 -6.09
N ALA A 87 11.74 -8.32 -5.92
CA ALA A 87 12.62 -7.85 -6.99
C ALA A 87 13.01 -8.95 -7.99
N ARG A 88 12.79 -10.23 -7.67
CA ARG A 88 13.06 -11.34 -8.59
C ARG A 88 12.17 -11.25 -9.84
N GLU A 89 12.81 -11.07 -11.00
CA GLU A 89 12.13 -11.04 -12.29
C GLU A 89 11.31 -12.32 -12.53
N ASP A 90 10.02 -12.10 -12.82
CA ASP A 90 9.01 -13.08 -13.21
C ASP A 90 8.54 -14.06 -12.11
N PRO A 91 7.53 -13.72 -11.28
CA PRO A 91 6.89 -14.67 -10.38
C PRO A 91 5.96 -15.68 -11.09
N SER A 92 5.81 -15.63 -12.43
CA SER A 92 4.86 -16.50 -13.14
C SER A 92 5.22 -18.00 -13.08
N TRP A 93 6.48 -18.34 -12.78
CA TRP A 93 6.88 -19.73 -12.50
C TRP A 93 6.19 -20.30 -11.24
N ILE A 94 5.77 -19.43 -10.31
CA ILE A 94 4.99 -19.81 -9.12
C ILE A 94 3.56 -20.20 -9.53
N ASP A 95 3.05 -19.75 -10.68
CA ASP A 95 1.70 -20.06 -11.14
C ASP A 95 1.68 -21.28 -12.09
N ASP A 96 2.84 -21.71 -12.58
CA ASP A 96 2.98 -22.81 -13.55
C ASP A 96 2.65 -24.21 -12.99
N TRP A 97 2.51 -24.36 -11.66
CA TRP A 97 2.02 -25.62 -11.07
C TRP A 97 0.50 -25.75 -11.11
N GLN A 98 -0.23 -24.64 -11.25
CA GLN A 98 -1.69 -24.68 -11.39
C GLN A 98 -2.08 -24.94 -12.86
N PRO A 99 -3.15 -25.71 -13.11
CA PRO A 99 -3.73 -25.78 -14.44
C PRO A 99 -4.22 -24.39 -14.84
N LYS A 100 -3.65 -23.81 -15.91
CA LYS A 100 -4.12 -22.53 -16.44
C LYS A 100 -5.60 -22.64 -16.84
N PRO A 101 -6.48 -21.72 -16.41
CA PRO A 101 -7.88 -21.74 -16.82
C PRO A 101 -7.99 -21.73 -18.35
N ARG A 102 -8.85 -22.58 -18.94
CA ARG A 102 -9.09 -22.61 -20.39
C ARG A 102 -9.66 -21.30 -20.93
N TYR A 103 -10.34 -20.55 -20.07
CA TYR A 103 -10.87 -19.23 -20.36
C TYR A 103 -10.10 -18.18 -19.56
N ARG A 104 -9.45 -17.25 -20.27
CA ARG A 104 -8.92 -16.02 -19.68
C ARG A 104 -9.95 -14.93 -19.99
N PRO A 105 -10.64 -14.37 -18.98
CA PRO A 105 -11.48 -13.20 -19.20
C PRO A 105 -10.69 -12.11 -19.93
N PRO A 106 -11.33 -11.29 -20.78
CA PRO A 106 -10.68 -10.09 -21.29
C PRO A 106 -10.09 -9.30 -20.12
N PRO A 107 -8.91 -8.68 -20.27
CA PRO A 107 -8.37 -7.81 -19.24
C PRO A 107 -9.46 -6.81 -18.85
N ARG A 108 -9.84 -6.80 -17.57
CA ARG A 108 -10.65 -5.69 -17.08
C ARG A 108 -9.74 -4.46 -17.21
N VAL A 109 -10.27 -3.37 -17.77
CA VAL A 109 -9.59 -2.08 -17.64
C VAL A 109 -9.69 -1.75 -16.15
N GLU A 110 -8.67 -2.15 -15.40
CA GLU A 110 -8.56 -1.80 -13.99
C GLU A 110 -8.46 -0.29 -13.92
N LYS A 111 -9.37 0.32 -13.16
CA LYS A 111 -9.21 1.73 -12.82
C LYS A 111 -8.01 1.78 -11.90
N THR A 112 -6.97 2.49 -12.31
CA THR A 112 -5.78 2.70 -11.49
C THR A 112 -6.17 3.39 -10.18
N ALA A 113 -5.46 3.12 -9.09
CA ALA A 113 -5.72 3.77 -7.80
C ALA A 113 -5.69 5.30 -7.95
N ARG A 114 -4.73 5.81 -8.74
CA ARG A 114 -4.62 7.22 -9.11
C ARG A 114 -5.88 7.76 -9.79
N GLY A 115 -6.46 7.04 -10.75
CA GLY A 115 -7.67 7.48 -11.44
C GLY A 115 -8.88 7.57 -10.51
N GLU A 116 -8.98 6.68 -9.52
CA GLU A 116 -10.03 6.77 -8.50
C GLU A 116 -9.77 7.92 -7.51
N ILE A 117 -8.51 8.19 -7.13
CA ILE A 117 -8.15 9.35 -6.30
C ILE A 117 -8.49 10.66 -7.01
N ASP A 118 -8.10 10.82 -8.28
CA ASP A 118 -8.43 12.01 -9.08
C ASP A 118 -9.95 12.24 -9.14
N ARG A 119 -10.71 11.16 -9.31
CA ARG A 119 -12.18 11.21 -9.28
C ARG A 119 -12.72 11.68 -7.92
N LEU A 120 -12.17 11.16 -6.82
CA LEU A 120 -12.56 11.54 -5.46
C LEU A 120 -12.20 13.00 -5.16
N ILE A 121 -10.99 13.44 -5.52
CA ILE A 121 -10.56 14.85 -5.42
C ILE A 121 -11.58 15.76 -6.11
N GLY A 122 -11.94 15.43 -7.35
CA GLY A 122 -12.96 16.19 -8.09
C GLY A 122 -14.28 16.26 -7.34
N ARG A 123 -14.77 15.13 -6.84
CA ARG A 123 -16.04 15.03 -6.08
C ARG A 123 -16.04 15.86 -4.80
N TYR A 124 -14.95 15.85 -4.03
CA TYR A 124 -14.84 16.62 -2.78
C TYR A 124 -14.74 18.13 -3.03
N ARG A 125 -14.20 18.54 -4.19
CA ARG A 125 -14.14 19.95 -4.59
C ARG A 125 -15.47 20.49 -5.10
N THR A 126 -16.26 19.68 -5.80
CA THR A 126 -17.52 20.11 -6.43
C THR A 126 -18.73 19.91 -5.52
N ASP A 127 -19.04 18.66 -5.19
CA ASP A 127 -20.40 18.26 -4.81
C ASP A 127 -20.52 17.81 -3.35
N CYS A 128 -19.42 17.35 -2.74
CA CYS A 128 -19.43 16.71 -1.43
C CYS A 128 -18.44 17.36 -0.47
N LYS A 129 -18.64 18.64 -0.15
CA LYS A 129 -17.74 19.37 0.76
C LYS A 129 -17.85 18.92 2.21
N ASP A 130 -19.04 18.49 2.61
CA ASP A 130 -19.34 18.02 3.96
C ASP A 130 -19.09 16.51 4.05
N MET A 131 -17.87 16.15 4.43
CA MET A 131 -17.44 14.77 4.64
C MET A 131 -17.48 14.42 6.13
N ASP A 132 -18.15 13.32 6.50
CA ASP A 132 -18.12 12.80 7.88
C ASP A 132 -16.82 12.03 8.14
N ILE A 133 -15.78 12.77 8.54
CA ILE A 133 -14.42 12.27 8.80
C ILE A 133 -14.36 11.03 9.73
N THR A 134 -15.40 10.79 10.54
CA THR A 134 -15.44 9.67 11.48
C THR A 134 -15.82 8.34 10.85
N LYS A 135 -16.50 8.36 9.69
CA LYS A 135 -17.05 7.16 9.03
C LYS A 135 -16.39 6.80 7.71
N HIS A 136 -15.68 7.74 7.11
CA HIS A 136 -15.03 7.53 5.83
C HIS A 136 -13.83 6.57 5.93
N SER A 137 -13.56 5.87 4.82
CA SER A 137 -12.40 4.99 4.73
C SER A 137 -11.10 5.79 4.74
N VAL A 138 -9.98 5.18 5.13
CA VAL A 138 -8.65 5.82 5.10
C VAL A 138 -8.32 6.37 3.70
N PHE A 139 -8.75 5.66 2.65
CA PHE A 139 -8.56 6.08 1.26
C PHE A 139 -9.40 7.32 0.88
N ASP A 140 -10.65 7.39 1.35
CA ASP A 140 -11.50 8.57 1.17
C ASP A 140 -10.92 9.79 1.91
N LEU A 141 -10.45 9.59 3.14
CA LEU A 141 -9.81 10.62 3.95
C LEU A 141 -8.55 11.16 3.25
N PHE A 142 -7.72 10.27 2.69
CA PHE A 142 -6.56 10.64 1.90
C PHE A 142 -6.95 11.51 0.70
N ALA A 143 -7.90 11.06 -0.12
CA ALA A 143 -8.34 11.82 -1.31
C ALA A 143 -8.98 13.17 -0.92
N TRP A 144 -9.69 13.23 0.20
CA TRP A 144 -10.23 14.48 0.72
C TRP A 144 -9.13 15.45 1.17
N CYS A 145 -8.11 14.99 1.89
CA CYS A 145 -6.95 15.81 2.24
C CYS A 145 -6.27 16.34 0.98
N LEU A 146 -5.96 15.49 0.00
CA LEU A 146 -5.36 15.93 -1.27
C LEU A 146 -6.22 16.98 -1.98
N SER A 147 -7.55 16.89 -1.89
CA SER A 147 -8.45 17.83 -2.54
C SER A 147 -8.31 19.28 -2.05
N LYS A 148 -7.73 19.48 -0.85
CA LYS A 148 -7.40 20.78 -0.26
C LYS A 148 -6.16 21.41 -0.87
N HIS A 149 -5.23 20.60 -1.36
CA HIS A 149 -3.93 21.03 -1.88
C HIS A 149 -3.83 21.01 -3.42
N GLY A 150 -4.81 20.46 -4.15
CA GLY A 150 -4.75 20.48 -5.61
C GLY A 150 -6.05 20.05 -6.29
N ALA A 151 -6.15 20.26 -7.60
CA ALA A 151 -7.30 19.81 -8.40
C ALA A 151 -7.11 18.39 -8.95
N SER A 152 -5.90 17.86 -8.91
CA SER A 152 -5.56 16.48 -9.26
C SER A 152 -4.48 15.94 -8.32
N TYR A 153 -4.31 14.61 -8.32
CA TYR A 153 -3.24 13.94 -7.60
C TYR A 153 -1.86 14.47 -7.98
N ALA A 154 -1.64 14.78 -9.27
CA ALA A 154 -0.35 15.28 -9.76
C ALA A 154 0.03 16.65 -9.16
N GLU A 155 -0.97 17.48 -8.87
CA GLU A 155 -0.78 18.81 -8.26
C GLU A 155 -0.70 18.69 -6.74
N ALA A 156 -1.60 17.91 -6.13
CA ALA A 156 -1.74 17.82 -4.68
C ALA A 156 -0.60 17.01 -4.04
N ALA A 157 -0.16 15.91 -4.65
CA ALA A 157 0.80 15.00 -4.02
C ALA A 157 2.15 15.67 -3.70
N PRO A 158 2.77 16.48 -4.59
CA PRO A 158 4.00 17.20 -4.25
C PRO A 158 3.82 18.20 -3.10
N GLU A 159 2.68 18.91 -3.07
CA GLU A 159 2.40 19.90 -2.00
C GLU A 159 2.19 19.22 -0.66
N CYS A 160 1.41 18.13 -0.62
CA CYS A 160 1.20 17.31 0.57
C CYS A 160 2.49 16.66 1.06
N ALA A 161 3.32 16.15 0.14
CA ALA A 161 4.61 15.56 0.49
C ALA A 161 5.54 16.60 1.11
N LYS A 162 5.56 17.82 0.58
CA LYS A 162 6.32 18.93 1.15
C LYS A 162 5.78 19.31 2.53
N ALA A 163 4.46 19.49 2.67
CA ALA A 163 3.85 19.86 3.94
C ALA A 163 4.08 18.81 5.03
N ALA A 164 4.00 17.52 4.69
CA ALA A 164 4.32 16.43 5.61
C ALA A 164 5.81 16.44 6.01
N LYS A 165 6.73 16.65 5.05
CA LYS A 165 8.17 16.80 5.36
C LYS A 165 8.44 18.00 6.27
N ASP A 166 7.79 19.14 6.03
CA ASP A 166 7.92 20.34 6.84
C ASP A 166 7.39 20.11 8.27
N LEU A 167 6.24 19.44 8.43
CA LEU A 167 5.68 19.09 9.75
C LEU A 167 6.61 18.18 10.57
N LEU A 168 7.21 17.17 9.92
CA LEU A 168 8.19 16.27 10.58
C LEU A 168 9.44 17.02 11.05
N LEU A 169 9.90 18.01 10.28
CA LEU A 169 11.02 18.87 10.66
C LEU A 169 10.67 19.83 11.80
N GLU A 170 9.45 20.37 11.84
CA GLU A 170 8.99 21.28 12.91
C GLU A 170 8.78 20.59 14.25
N LEU A 171 8.33 19.34 14.24
CA LEU A 171 8.05 18.58 15.45
C LEU A 171 9.32 18.02 16.13
N ASP A 172 10.52 18.19 15.54
CA ASP A 172 11.77 17.47 15.90
C ASP A 172 11.55 15.94 16.02
N LEU A 173 10.44 15.49 15.42
CA LEU A 173 9.95 14.13 15.29
C LEU A 173 10.17 13.78 13.83
N LEU A 174 11.42 13.48 13.46
CA LEU A 174 11.57 12.33 12.57
C LEU A 174 11.17 11.16 13.46
N PRO A 175 9.95 10.59 13.33
CA PRO A 175 9.63 9.41 14.09
C PRO A 175 10.73 8.40 13.77
N GLU A 176 11.25 7.71 14.79
CA GLU A 176 12.13 6.54 14.57
C GLU A 176 11.50 5.51 13.59
N GLU A 177 10.18 5.64 13.33
CA GLU A 177 9.34 4.75 12.53
C GLU A 177 8.96 5.25 11.12
N MET A 178 9.22 6.50 10.71
CA MET A 178 8.87 6.97 9.35
C MET A 178 9.87 8.01 8.84
N THR A 179 10.73 7.53 7.95
CA THR A 179 11.79 8.31 7.32
C THR A 179 11.28 9.04 6.06
N ALA A 180 12.11 9.94 5.52
CA ALA A 180 11.81 10.58 4.23
C ALA A 180 11.65 9.54 3.09
N ASP A 181 12.41 8.44 3.15
CA ASP A 181 12.31 7.32 2.20
C ASP A 181 11.00 6.54 2.37
N ASP A 182 10.50 6.37 3.60
CA ASP A 182 9.18 5.75 3.84
C ASP A 182 8.05 6.60 3.26
N LEU A 183 8.18 7.93 3.30
CA LEU A 183 7.22 8.87 2.73
C LEU A 183 7.20 8.78 1.20
N GLU A 184 8.39 8.72 0.58
CA GLU A 184 8.51 8.54 -0.87
C GLU A 184 8.01 7.16 -1.32
N ARG A 185 8.31 6.08 -0.58
CA ARG A 185 7.76 4.74 -0.81
C ARG A 185 6.24 4.71 -0.69
N SER A 186 5.66 5.41 0.29
CA SER A 186 4.20 5.48 0.48
C SER A 186 3.48 6.20 -0.65
N ILE A 187 4.12 7.25 -1.19
CA ILE A 187 3.61 7.99 -2.36
C ILE A 187 3.74 7.12 -3.63
N LEU A 188 4.84 6.38 -3.78
CA LEU A 188 5.08 5.46 -4.91
C LEU A 188 4.17 4.23 -4.89
N PHE A 189 3.80 3.70 -3.72
CA PHE A 189 2.84 2.59 -3.62
C PHE A 189 1.48 2.93 -4.27
N LEU A 190 1.05 4.18 -4.20
CA LEU A 190 -0.17 4.66 -4.87
C LEU A 190 -0.02 4.82 -6.39
N HIS A 191 1.21 4.81 -6.90
CA HIS A 191 1.50 4.86 -8.33
C HIS A 191 1.44 3.48 -9.01
N ASP A 192 1.73 2.39 -8.28
CA ASP A 192 1.84 1.02 -8.80
C ASP A 192 0.59 0.14 -8.53
N GLN A 193 -0.47 0.70 -7.90
CA GLN A 193 -1.80 0.07 -7.72
C GLN A 193 -2.81 0.54 -8.79
#